data_AF-A0A328VL04-F1
#
_entry.id   AF-A0A328VL04-F1
#
_cell.length_a   1.000
_cell.length_b   1.000
_cell.length_c   1.000
_cell.angle_alpha   90.00
_cell.angle_beta   90.00
_cell.angle_gamma   90.00
#
_symmetry.space_group_name_H-M   'P 1'
#
loop_
_entity.id
_entity.type
_entity.pdbx_description
1 polymer ?
#
loop_
_entity_poly.entity_id
_entity_poly.type
_entity_poly.pdbx_seq_one_letter_code
_entity_poly.pdbx_strand_id
1 'polypeptide(L)'
;MNCEELSRLLPDLVEGTLPPALQAEAEAALPDCPECQHELELARQVRTLLSALQAEYAGLRLPPDFERRLLARIHTEQSGLELLDLSSQMLLQWLIDLINLLGALLDPTTGALRLQTQSA
;
A
#
# COMPACT_ATOMS: atom_id res chain seq x y z
N MET A 1 -11.86 -6.75 -22.28
CA MET A 1 -10.82 -7.64 -21.73
C MET A 1 -11.11 -7.93 -20.27
N ASN A 2 -10.79 -9.13 -19.76
CA ASN A 2 -10.98 -9.42 -18.33
C ASN A 2 -9.74 -9.02 -17.49
N CYS A 3 -9.87 -8.93 -16.16
CA CYS A 3 -8.78 -8.46 -15.31
C CYS A 3 -7.58 -9.45 -15.28
N GLU A 4 -7.80 -10.75 -15.44
CA GLU A 4 -6.71 -11.74 -15.49
C GLU A 4 -5.88 -11.62 -16.79
N GLU A 5 -6.54 -11.42 -17.93
CA GLU A 5 -5.92 -11.12 -19.22
C GLU A 5 -5.15 -9.81 -19.17
N LEU A 6 -5.73 -8.77 -18.55
CA LEU A 6 -5.08 -7.49 -18.36
C LEU A 6 -3.81 -7.62 -17.53
N SER A 7 -3.85 -8.35 -16.40
CA SER A 7 -2.68 -8.57 -15.53
C SER A 7 -1.49 -9.21 -16.27
N ARG A 8 -1.76 -10.14 -17.19
CA ARG A 8 -0.73 -10.81 -18.00
C ARG A 8 -0.09 -9.88 -19.03
N LEU A 9 -0.81 -8.85 -19.47
CA LEU A 9 -0.35 -7.89 -20.45
C LEU A 9 0.35 -6.68 -19.81
N LEU A 10 0.23 -6.47 -18.49
CA LEU A 10 0.86 -5.35 -17.79
C LEU A 10 2.38 -5.25 -17.99
N PRO A 11 3.18 -6.35 -17.92
CA PRO A 11 4.62 -6.25 -18.13
C PRO A 11 4.96 -5.72 -19.53
N ASP A 12 4.33 -6.27 -20.57
CA ASP A 12 4.54 -5.87 -21.96
C ASP A 12 4.04 -4.43 -22.22
N LEU A 13 2.95 -4.03 -21.53
CA LEU A 13 2.42 -2.67 -21.56
C LEU A 13 3.38 -1.67 -20.92
N VAL A 14 4.05 -2.06 -19.82
CA VAL A 14 5.07 -1.25 -19.15
C VAL A 14 6.30 -1.14 -20.01
N GLU A 15 6.73 -2.21 -20.67
CA GLU A 15 7.91 -2.24 -21.53
C GLU A 15 7.70 -1.49 -22.86
N GLY A 16 6.45 -1.40 -23.33
CA GLY A 16 6.08 -0.80 -24.61
C GLY A 16 6.25 -1.78 -25.78
N THR A 17 6.18 -3.08 -25.52
CA THR A 17 6.38 -4.17 -26.49
C THR A 17 5.06 -4.67 -27.07
N LEU A 18 3.92 -4.23 -26.52
CA LEU A 18 2.60 -4.61 -27.02
C LEU A 18 2.30 -4.04 -28.40
N PRO A 19 1.60 -4.80 -29.27
CA PRO A 19 1.01 -4.27 -30.49
C PRO A 19 0.04 -3.11 -30.18
N PRO A 20 -0.01 -2.05 -31.02
CA PRO A 20 -0.79 -0.84 -30.74
C PRO A 20 -2.29 -1.09 -30.60
N ALA A 21 -2.82 -2.12 -31.27
CA ALA A 21 -4.22 -2.53 -31.13
C ALA A 21 -4.52 -3.12 -29.73
N LEU A 22 -3.62 -3.95 -29.20
CA LEU A 22 -3.76 -4.56 -27.87
C LEU A 22 -3.46 -3.54 -26.76
N GLN A 23 -2.56 -2.60 -27.01
CA GLN A 23 -2.32 -1.50 -26.09
C GLN A 23 -3.58 -0.65 -25.87
N ALA A 24 -4.26 -0.24 -26.95
CA ALA A 24 -5.48 0.55 -26.86
C ALA A 24 -6.61 -0.21 -26.11
N GLU A 25 -6.71 -1.53 -26.32
CA GLU A 25 -7.69 -2.37 -25.63
C GLU A 25 -7.35 -2.54 -24.13
N ALA A 26 -6.07 -2.70 -23.80
CA ALA A 26 -5.60 -2.75 -22.41
C ALA A 26 -5.83 -1.42 -21.69
N GLU A 27 -5.49 -0.30 -22.32
CA GLU A 27 -5.69 1.04 -21.78
C GLU A 27 -7.17 1.37 -21.57
N ALA A 28 -8.05 0.90 -22.46
CA ALA A 28 -9.49 1.04 -22.30
C ALA A 28 -10.06 0.19 -21.15
N ALA A 29 -9.42 -0.94 -20.81
CA ALA A 29 -9.86 -1.84 -19.75
C ALA A 29 -9.28 -1.49 -18.36
N LEU A 30 -8.23 -0.67 -18.29
CA LEU A 30 -7.61 -0.24 -17.03
C LEU A 30 -8.60 0.41 -16.05
N PRO A 31 -9.49 1.34 -16.44
CA PRO A 31 -10.44 1.99 -15.53
C PRO A 31 -11.33 1.01 -14.76
N ASP A 32 -11.59 -0.16 -15.35
CA ASP A 32 -12.50 -1.17 -14.82
C ASP A 32 -11.84 -2.12 -13.81
N CYS A 33 -10.51 -2.09 -13.64
CA CYS A 33 -9.79 -2.90 -12.64
C CYS A 33 -8.76 -2.06 -11.84
N PRO A 34 -9.09 -1.61 -10.60
CA PRO A 34 -8.21 -0.77 -9.80
C PRO A 34 -6.92 -1.49 -9.36
N GLU A 35 -6.97 -2.81 -9.20
CA GLU A 35 -5.80 -3.65 -8.86
C GLU A 35 -4.76 -3.61 -10.00
N CYS A 36 -5.21 -3.80 -11.25
CA CYS A 36 -4.33 -3.69 -12.43
C CYS A 36 -3.76 -2.28 -12.61
N GLN A 37 -4.52 -1.23 -12.28
CA GLN A 37 -4.00 0.15 -12.30
C GLN A 37 -2.86 0.32 -11.28
N HIS A 38 -3.03 -0.22 -10.08
CA HIS A 38 -2.01 -0.14 -9.04
C HIS A 38 -0.74 -0.89 -9.43
N GLU A 39 -0.87 -2.11 -9.96
CA GLU A 39 0.26 -2.90 -10.45
C GLU A 39 0.99 -2.21 -11.60
N LEU A 40 0.26 -1.62 -12.55
CA LEU A 40 0.85 -0.89 -13.67
C LEU A 40 1.68 0.31 -13.19
N GLU A 41 1.14 1.05 -12.21
CA GLU A 41 1.80 2.22 -11.65
C GLU A 41 3.08 1.83 -10.88
N LEU A 42 3.01 0.78 -10.05
CA LEU A 42 4.17 0.22 -9.37
C LEU A 42 5.27 -0.21 -10.36
N ALA A 43 4.89 -0.93 -11.42
CA ALA A 43 5.83 -1.38 -12.44
C ALA A 43 6.49 -0.20 -13.19
N ARG A 44 5.74 0.87 -13.47
CA ARG A 44 6.29 2.11 -14.08
C ARG A 44 7.27 2.83 -13.15
N GLN A 45 6.95 2.91 -11.86
CA GLN A 45 7.83 3.51 -10.86
C GLN A 45 9.15 2.73 -10.74
N VAL A 46 9.07 1.40 -10.69
CA VAL A 46 10.25 0.52 -10.67
C VAL A 46 11.10 0.71 -11.92
N ARG A 47 10.51 0.71 -13.12
CA ARG A 47 11.23 0.96 -14.38
C ARG A 47 11.92 2.33 -14.41
N THR A 48 11.23 3.36 -13.93
CA THR A 48 11.79 4.72 -13.83
C THR A 48 12.97 4.77 -12.87
N LEU A 49 12.86 4.14 -11.71
CA LEU A 49 13.96 4.05 -10.74
C LEU A 49 15.16 3.29 -11.33
N LEU A 50 14.94 2.13 -11.95
CA LEU A 50 16.02 1.32 -12.52
C LEU A 50 16.71 2.04 -13.69
N SER A 51 15.95 2.72 -14.55
CA SER A 51 16.53 3.53 -15.63
C SER A 51 17.33 4.72 -15.12
N ALA A 52 16.85 5.42 -14.08
CA ALA A 52 17.59 6.50 -13.44
C ALA A 52 18.91 6.01 -12.82
N LEU A 53 18.87 4.87 -12.11
CA LEU A 53 20.07 4.24 -11.55
C LEU A 53 21.07 3.81 -12.63
N GLN A 54 20.61 3.25 -13.75
CA GLN A 54 21.49 2.89 -14.86
C GLN A 54 22.10 4.12 -15.55
N ALA A 55 21.33 5.21 -15.66
CA ALA A 55 21.82 6.47 -16.23
C ALA A 55 22.86 7.14 -15.34
N GLU A 56 22.67 7.11 -14.02
CA GLU A 56 23.60 7.68 -13.04
C GLU A 56 24.86 6.82 -12.87
N TYR A 57 24.73 5.50 -12.99
CA TYR A 57 25.83 4.56 -12.83
C TYR A 57 26.03 3.72 -14.10
N ALA A 58 26.69 4.30 -15.11
CA ALA A 58 26.94 3.67 -16.42
C ALA A 58 27.72 2.33 -16.38
N GLY A 59 28.38 2.01 -15.26
CA GLY A 59 29.06 0.73 -15.04
C GLY A 59 28.18 -0.35 -14.38
N LEU A 60 26.96 0.00 -13.96
CA LEU A 60 26.08 -0.84 -13.19
C LEU A 60 25.29 -1.76 -14.13
N ARG A 61 25.86 -2.94 -14.39
CA ARG A 61 25.20 -4.01 -15.14
C ARG A 61 24.25 -4.74 -14.20
N LEU A 62 22.96 -4.46 -14.29
CA LEU A 62 21.96 -5.24 -13.58
C LEU A 62 21.87 -6.65 -14.21
N PRO A 63 21.92 -7.72 -13.40
CA PRO A 63 21.66 -9.08 -13.89
C PRO A 63 20.28 -9.18 -14.56
N PRO A 64 20.10 -10.00 -15.60
CA PRO A 64 18.85 -10.11 -16.37
C PRO A 64 17.64 -10.57 -15.52
N ASP A 65 17.86 -11.17 -14.36
CA ASP A 65 16.81 -11.59 -13.42
C ASP A 65 16.64 -10.66 -12.21
N PHE A 66 17.35 -9.53 -12.17
CA PHE A 66 17.36 -8.65 -11.01
C PHE A 66 15.99 -8.03 -10.75
N GLU A 67 15.33 -7.53 -11.79
CA GLU A 67 14.00 -6.93 -11.70
C GLU A 67 12.95 -7.92 -11.19
N ARG A 68 12.92 -9.14 -11.75
CA ARG A 68 12.04 -10.22 -11.29
C ARG A 68 12.28 -10.59 -9.82
N ARG A 69 13.53 -10.66 -9.38
CA ARG A 69 13.87 -10.94 -7.96
C ARG A 69 13.48 -9.80 -7.04
N LEU A 70 13.64 -8.56 -7.49
CA LEU A 70 13.27 -7.38 -6.73
C LEU A 70 11.74 -7.31 -6.54
N LEU A 71 10.98 -7.48 -7.62
CA LEU A 71 9.51 -7.53 -7.57
C LEU A 71 9.01 -8.67 -6.67
N ALA A 72 9.54 -9.88 -6.83
CA ALA A 72 9.20 -11.01 -5.97
C ALA A 72 9.47 -10.73 -4.48
N ARG A 73 10.55 -9.99 -4.18
CA ARG A 73 10.90 -9.62 -2.81
C ARG A 73 9.99 -8.54 -2.25
N ILE A 74 9.66 -7.52 -3.03
CA ILE A 74 8.74 -6.45 -2.62
C ILE A 74 7.36 -7.03 -2.27
N HIS A 75 6.82 -7.93 -3.10
CA HIS A 75 5.56 -8.60 -2.80
C HIS A 75 5.61 -9.43 -1.50
N THR A 76 6.71 -10.16 -1.28
CA THR A 76 6.90 -10.95 -0.05
C THR A 76 6.96 -10.07 1.20
N GLU A 77 7.63 -8.92 1.12
CA GLU A 77 7.76 -8.00 2.25
C GLU A 77 6.50 -7.15 2.48
N GLN A 78 5.77 -6.79 1.42
CA GLN A 78 4.45 -6.16 1.53
C GLN A 78 3.46 -7.08 2.26
N SER A 79 3.42 -8.37 1.94
CA SER A 79 2.57 -9.33 2.68
C SER A 79 2.94 -9.44 4.16
N GLY A 80 4.23 -9.30 4.50
CA GLY A 80 4.71 -9.30 5.90
C GLY A 80 4.40 -8.00 6.64
N LEU A 81 4.48 -6.86 5.95
CA LEU A 81 4.13 -5.56 6.50
C LEU A 81 2.62 -5.42 6.70
N GLU A 82 1.77 -5.99 5.84
CA GLU A 82 0.32 -6.03 6.07
C GLU A 82 -0.05 -6.87 7.30
N LEU A 83 0.63 -8.00 7.52
CA LEU A 83 0.43 -8.82 8.74
C LEU A 83 0.87 -8.07 10.01
N LEU A 84 2.00 -7.36 9.95
CA LEU A 84 2.48 -6.51 11.04
C LEU A 84 1.54 -5.32 11.26
N ASP A 85 1.05 -4.68 10.19
CA ASP A 85 0.13 -3.55 10.26
C ASP A 85 -1.20 -3.96 10.89
N LEU A 86 -1.80 -5.08 10.46
CA LEU A 86 -3.01 -5.66 11.08
C LEU A 86 -2.82 -5.95 12.57
N SER A 87 -1.67 -6.54 12.95
CA SER A 87 -1.36 -6.79 14.36
C SER A 87 -1.14 -5.49 15.14
N SER A 88 -0.49 -4.49 14.53
CA SER A 88 -0.17 -3.21 15.16
C SER A 88 -1.40 -2.34 15.35
N GLN A 89 -2.34 -2.34 14.39
CA GLN A 89 -3.60 -1.62 14.46
C GLN A 89 -4.52 -2.21 15.54
N MET A 90 -4.60 -3.55 15.63
CA MET A 90 -5.33 -4.20 16.73
C MET A 90 -4.69 -3.91 18.10
N LEU A 91 -3.36 -3.91 18.19
CA LEU A 91 -2.65 -3.57 19.43
C LEU A 91 -2.82 -2.09 19.82
N LEU A 92 -2.78 -1.17 18.85
CA LEU A 92 -3.03 0.26 19.07
C LEU A 92 -4.46 0.50 19.54
N GLN A 93 -5.45 -0.14 18.92
CA GLN A 93 -6.84 -0.03 19.33
C GLN A 93 -7.05 -0.55 20.75
N TRP A 94 -6.48 -1.71 21.07
CA TRP A 94 -6.52 -2.26 22.44
C TRP A 94 -5.85 -1.34 23.46
N LEU A 95 -4.73 -0.72 23.11
CA LEU A 95 -4.00 0.19 23.99
C LEU A 95 -4.76 1.50 24.23
N ILE A 96 -5.45 2.03 23.21
CA ILE A 96 -6.35 3.17 23.32
C ILE A 96 -7.52 2.84 24.26
N ASP A 97 -8.16 1.68 24.07
CA ASP A 97 -9.28 1.24 24.91
C ASP A 97 -8.85 1.05 26.37
N LEU A 98 -7.65 0.51 26.60
CA LEU A 98 -7.08 0.37 27.94
C LEU A 98 -6.81 1.73 28.59
N ILE A 99 -6.26 2.70 27.85
CA ILE A 99 -6.02 4.06 28.34
C ILE A 99 -7.35 4.75 28.67
N ASN A 100 -8.37 4.59 27.83
CA ASN A 100 -9.71 5.13 28.09
C ASN A 100 -10.36 4.51 29.34
N LEU A 101 -10.19 3.19 29.52
CA LEU A 101 -10.71 2.48 30.69
C LEU A 101 -9.97 2.87 31.98
N LEU A 102 -8.66 3.01 31.91
CA LEU A 102 -7.85 3.52 33.03
C LEU A 102 -8.16 4.99 33.32
N GLY A 103 -8.36 5.82 32.30
CA GLY A 103 -8.80 7.20 32.43
C GLY A 103 -10.16 7.31 33.11
N ALA A 104 -11.13 6.48 32.71
CA ALA A 104 -12.44 6.40 33.35
C ALA A 104 -12.38 5.89 34.80
N LEU A 105 -11.40 5.03 35.14
CA LEU A 105 -11.17 4.53 36.49
C LEU A 105 -10.45 5.56 37.37
N LEU A 106 -9.60 6.40 36.77
CA LEU A 106 -8.82 7.43 37.43
C LEU A 106 -9.55 8.78 37.53
N ASP A 107 -10.68 8.95 36.86
CA ASP A 107 -11.51 10.16 36.95
C ASP A 107 -12.29 10.17 38.29
N PRO A 108 -11.88 10.97 39.29
CA PRO A 108 -12.54 11.01 40.60
C PRO A 108 -13.73 11.99 40.59
N THR A 109 -14.07 12.59 39.44
CA THR A 109 -15.00 13.74 39.39
C THR A 109 -16.47 13.39 39.20
N THR A 110 -16.88 12.11 39.25
CA THR A 110 -18.29 11.76 39.48
C THR A 110 -18.67 11.83 40.98
N GLY A 111 -18.11 12.80 41.71
CA GLY A 111 -18.31 12.96 43.16
C GLY A 111 -18.38 14.41 43.66
N ALA A 112 -18.42 15.42 42.78
CA ALA A 112 -18.31 16.83 43.22
C ALA A 112 -19.32 17.81 42.57
N LEU A 113 -20.53 17.36 42.23
CA LEU A 113 -21.63 18.27 41.87
C LEU A 113 -22.93 17.92 42.63
N ARG A 114 -22.84 17.84 43.96
CA ARG A 114 -23.97 18.10 44.84
C ARG A 114 -23.47 18.83 46.07
N LEU A 115 -24.20 19.87 46.46
CA LEU A 115 -23.99 20.76 47.62
C LEU A 115 -23.13 21.99 47.36
N GLN A 116 -23.72 22.97 46.68
CA GLN A 116 -23.70 24.37 47.13
C GLN A 116 -25.01 25.03 46.62
N THR A 117 -26.06 24.89 47.44
CA THR A 117 -26.65 25.97 48.28
C THR A 117 -27.79 26.69 47.57
N GLN A 118 -28.97 26.13 47.82
CA GLN A 118 -30.24 26.83 47.99
C GLN A 118 -30.14 27.82 49.17
N SER A 119 -30.97 28.88 49.14
CA SER A 119 -31.21 29.95 50.14
C SER A 119 -30.19 31.11 50.15
N ALA A 120 -30.55 32.40 50.06
CA ALA A 120 -31.82 33.11 50.22
C ALA A 120 -31.92 34.31 49.25
#